data_AF-A0A836TKS1-F1
#
_entry.id   AF-A0A836TKS1-F1
#
_cell.length_a   1.000
_cell.length_b   1.000
_cell.length_c   1.000
_cell.angle_alpha   90.00
_cell.angle_beta   90.00
_cell.angle_gamma   90.00
#
_symmetry.space_group_name_H-M   'P 1'
#
loop_
_entity.id
_entity.type
_entity.pdbx_description
1 polymer ?
#
loop_
_entity_poly.entity_id
_entity_poly.type
_entity_poly.pdbx_seq_one_letter_code
_entity_poly.pdbx_strand_id
1 'polypeptide(L)'
;MQVNNEGNGLGAFFKMIDLIEDDISEMLEDENSELSGYECLVISFNCLTLLCRQVEINFSQIEDHYSESRKNQLDENPLGFDSDLKLKEYSEIETFNLALEETENTLTAFEKRCKKTGELFDVWNCVLIMYASLRKYCDKTNLNYIELIADVVKLQSNLEKEKKVETKDTNTLN
;
A
#
# COMPACT_ATOMS: atom_id res chain seq x y z
N MET A 1 4.86 -28.72 -19.13
CA MET A 1 5.59 -28.25 -17.93
C MET A 1 4.77 -27.09 -17.37
N GLN A 2 3.92 -27.34 -16.38
CA GLN A 2 3.12 -26.30 -15.73
C GLN A 2 4.05 -25.53 -14.81
N VAL A 3 4.24 -24.24 -15.08
CA VAL A 3 5.02 -23.35 -14.22
C VAL A 3 4.08 -22.85 -13.14
N ASN A 4 4.34 -23.29 -11.91
CA ASN A 4 3.70 -22.82 -10.70
C ASN A 4 3.97 -21.31 -10.53
N ASN A 5 3.06 -20.46 -10.98
CA ASN A 5 3.16 -19.00 -10.83
C ASN A 5 2.35 -18.47 -9.64
N GLU A 6 1.65 -19.34 -8.90
CA GLU A 6 0.83 -18.97 -7.73
C GLU A 6 1.67 -18.64 -6.47
N GLY A 7 3.01 -18.73 -6.54
CA GLY A 7 3.91 -18.47 -5.41
C GLY A 7 4.66 -17.13 -5.41
N ASN A 8 4.57 -16.31 -6.46
CA ASN A 8 5.40 -15.10 -6.57
C ASN A 8 4.71 -13.81 -6.10
N GLY A 9 3.41 -13.63 -6.39
CA GLY A 9 2.72 -12.37 -6.20
C GLY A 9 2.31 -12.13 -4.75
N LEU A 10 1.75 -13.16 -4.08
CA LEU A 10 1.42 -13.08 -2.66
C LEU A 10 2.67 -12.94 -1.78
N GLY A 11 3.73 -13.68 -2.10
CA GLY A 11 5.01 -13.54 -1.41
C GLY A 11 5.59 -12.13 -1.55
N ALA A 12 5.53 -11.54 -2.76
CA ALA A 12 5.93 -10.15 -2.98
C ALA A 12 5.04 -9.15 -2.24
N PHE A 13 3.74 -9.42 -2.14
CA PHE A 13 2.79 -8.57 -1.42
C PHE A 13 3.07 -8.51 0.08
N PHE A 14 3.24 -9.65 0.75
CA PHE A 14 3.53 -9.63 2.20
C PHE A 14 4.90 -9.03 2.49
N LYS A 15 5.88 -9.33 1.66
CA LYS A 15 7.20 -8.70 1.77
C LYS A 15 7.15 -7.18 1.56
N MET A 16 6.19 -6.68 0.78
CA MET A 16 5.96 -5.26 0.60
C MET A 16 5.38 -4.60 1.87
N ILE A 17 4.53 -5.30 2.63
CA ILE A 17 4.06 -4.83 3.94
C ILE A 17 5.24 -4.74 4.90
N ASP A 18 6.04 -5.81 5.02
CA ASP A 18 7.23 -5.84 5.88
C ASP A 18 8.17 -4.65 5.55
N LEU A 19 8.41 -4.37 4.27
CA LEU A 19 9.25 -3.25 3.84
C LEU A 19 8.69 -1.88 4.24
N ILE A 20 7.36 -1.69 4.23
CA ILE A 20 6.76 -0.44 4.70
C ILE A 20 7.04 -0.25 6.19
N GLU A 21 6.89 -1.30 6.98
CA GLU A 21 7.13 -1.26 8.42
C GLU A 21 8.62 -1.03 8.74
N ASP A 22 9.51 -1.70 8.00
CA ASP A 22 10.95 -1.51 8.10
C ASP A 22 11.35 -0.06 7.74
N ASP A 23 10.87 0.48 6.61
CA ASP A 23 11.18 1.85 6.16
C ASP A 23 10.70 2.90 7.19
N ILE A 24 9.48 2.72 7.73
CA ILE A 24 8.95 3.61 8.78
C ILE A 24 9.78 3.52 10.05
N SER A 25 10.16 2.31 10.45
CA SER A 25 10.97 2.10 11.66
C SER A 25 12.35 2.72 11.52
N GLU A 26 13.03 2.52 10.39
CA GLU A 26 14.33 3.14 10.09
C GLU A 26 14.24 4.67 10.13
N MET A 27 13.20 5.25 9.52
CA MET A 27 12.99 6.70 9.55
C MET A 27 12.69 7.24 10.96
N LEU A 28 12.12 6.44 11.86
CA LEU A 28 11.86 6.85 13.24
C LEU A 28 13.11 6.79 14.14
N GLU A 29 14.16 6.06 13.73
CA GLU A 29 15.42 6.03 14.47
C GLU A 29 16.21 7.35 14.36
N ASP A 30 15.94 8.17 13.33
CA ASP A 30 16.52 9.51 13.21
C ASP A 30 15.73 10.52 14.06
N GLU A 31 16.38 11.08 15.08
CA GLU A 31 15.80 12.12 15.95
C GLU A 31 15.40 13.40 15.18
N ASN A 32 15.92 13.62 13.96
CA ASN A 32 15.57 14.74 13.10
C ASN A 32 14.54 14.39 12.02
N SER A 33 13.96 13.21 12.09
CA SER A 33 12.99 12.73 11.11
C SER A 33 11.75 13.62 11.06
N GLU A 34 11.42 14.11 9.86
CA GLU A 34 10.18 14.82 9.57
C GLU A 34 9.04 13.84 9.22
N LEU A 35 9.16 12.57 9.61
CA LEU A 35 8.16 11.55 9.31
C LEU A 35 6.80 11.90 9.95
N SER A 36 5.81 12.21 9.13
CA SER A 36 4.42 12.40 9.53
C SER A 36 3.53 11.29 8.96
N GLY A 37 2.23 11.35 9.26
CA GLY A 37 1.27 10.41 8.63
C GLY A 37 1.24 10.54 7.10
N TYR A 38 1.61 11.70 6.55
CA TYR A 38 1.69 11.90 5.10
C TYR A 38 2.86 11.13 4.49
N GLU A 39 4.07 11.22 5.05
CA GLU A 39 5.24 10.50 4.55
C GLU A 39 5.02 8.98 4.63
N CYS A 40 4.38 8.49 5.70
CA CYS A 40 4.00 7.07 5.80
C CYS A 40 3.09 6.62 4.65
N LEU A 41 2.15 7.47 4.23
CA LEU A 41 1.31 7.19 3.06
C LEU A 41 2.09 7.24 1.76
N VAL A 42 3.03 8.20 1.60
CA VAL A 42 3.90 8.27 0.41
C VAL A 42 4.71 6.99 0.27
N ILE A 43 5.34 6.52 1.35
CA ILE A 43 6.07 5.25 1.40
C ILE A 43 5.14 4.10 0.99
N SER A 44 3.97 4.01 1.61
CA SER A 44 3.03 2.92 1.39
C SER A 44 2.49 2.85 -0.04
N PHE A 45 2.05 3.98 -0.61
CA PHE A 45 1.57 4.03 -1.98
C PHE A 45 2.72 3.85 -2.99
N ASN A 46 3.93 4.31 -2.69
CA ASN A 46 5.10 4.02 -3.50
C ASN A 46 5.37 2.51 -3.55
N CYS A 47 5.41 1.84 -2.40
CA CYS A 47 5.59 0.39 -2.29
C CYS A 47 4.47 -0.39 -3.00
N LEU A 48 3.21 0.00 -2.81
CA LEU A 48 2.06 -0.63 -3.45
C LEU A 48 2.06 -0.47 -4.98
N THR A 49 2.40 0.72 -5.48
CA THR A 49 2.46 0.97 -6.94
C THR A 49 3.64 0.24 -7.59
N LEU A 50 4.78 0.12 -6.92
CA LEU A 50 5.92 -0.68 -7.37
C LEU A 50 5.58 -2.17 -7.40
N LEU A 51 4.92 -2.68 -6.36
CA LEU A 51 4.41 -4.05 -6.34
C LEU A 51 3.47 -4.30 -7.52
N CYS A 52 2.50 -3.41 -7.76
CA CYS A 52 1.57 -3.54 -8.86
C CYS A 52 2.29 -3.67 -10.22
N ARG A 53 3.35 -2.88 -10.43
CA ARG A 53 4.22 -3.02 -11.63
C ARG A 53 4.92 -4.38 -11.68
N GLN A 54 5.42 -4.87 -10.54
CA GLN A 54 6.12 -6.15 -10.45
C GLN A 54 5.21 -7.35 -10.75
N VAL A 55 3.97 -7.31 -10.27
CA VAL A 55 2.99 -8.40 -10.43
C VAL A 55 2.01 -8.17 -11.59
N GLU A 56 2.31 -7.20 -12.46
CA GLU A 56 1.52 -6.85 -13.65
C GLU A 56 0.05 -6.48 -13.37
N ILE A 57 -0.21 -5.94 -12.17
CA ILE A 57 -1.50 -5.34 -11.80
C ILE A 57 -1.53 -3.90 -12.29
N ASN A 58 -2.55 -3.54 -13.08
CA ASN A 58 -2.77 -2.15 -13.45
C ASN A 58 -3.38 -1.38 -12.26
N PHE A 59 -2.61 -0.48 -11.67
CA PHE A 59 -3.04 0.31 -10.51
C PHE A 59 -4.33 1.10 -10.75
N SER A 60 -4.60 1.58 -11.97
CA SER A 60 -5.83 2.30 -12.27
C SER A 60 -7.09 1.43 -12.08
N GLN A 61 -6.99 0.12 -12.33
CA GLN A 61 -8.10 -0.79 -12.15
C GLN A 61 -8.44 -1.01 -10.67
N ILE A 62 -7.46 -0.89 -9.78
CA ILE A 62 -7.68 -0.93 -8.32
C ILE A 62 -8.50 0.29 -7.89
N GLU A 63 -8.17 1.47 -8.42
CA GLU A 63 -8.90 2.72 -8.15
C GLU A 63 -10.34 2.67 -8.69
N ASP A 64 -10.53 2.18 -9.91
CA ASP A 64 -11.85 2.00 -10.52
C ASP A 64 -12.71 1.04 -9.67
N HIS A 65 -12.16 -0.12 -9.30
CA HIS A 65 -12.88 -1.12 -8.50
C HIS A 65 -13.21 -0.60 -7.08
N TYR A 66 -12.27 0.10 -6.44
CA TYR A 66 -12.53 0.77 -5.17
C TYR A 66 -13.67 1.79 -5.28
N SER A 67 -13.63 2.64 -6.32
CA SER A 67 -14.66 3.67 -6.56
C SER A 67 -16.03 3.07 -6.85
N GLU A 68 -16.10 1.96 -7.56
CA GLU A 68 -17.33 1.20 -7.79
C GLU A 68 -17.85 0.58 -6.49
N SER A 69 -16.97 -0.05 -5.70
CA SER A 69 -17.36 -0.64 -4.41
C SER A 69 -17.93 0.39 -3.45
N ARG A 70 -17.36 1.60 -3.41
CA ARG A 70 -17.85 2.75 -2.62
C ARG A 70 -19.25 3.21 -3.04
N LYS A 71 -19.56 3.20 -4.34
CA LYS A 71 -20.89 3.56 -4.86
C LYS A 71 -21.95 2.52 -4.48
N ASN A 72 -21.55 1.26 -4.37
CA ASN A 72 -22.43 0.13 -4.06
C ASN A 72 -22.59 -0.14 -2.55
N GLN A 73 -21.75 0.47 -1.70
CA GLN A 73 -21.73 0.31 -0.24
C GLN A 73 -22.86 1.04 0.52
N LEU A 74 -24.00 1.32 -0.12
CA LEU A 74 -25.15 1.96 0.53
C LEU A 74 -25.93 1.02 1.47
N ASP A 75 -25.61 -0.28 1.55
CA ASP A 75 -26.34 -1.22 2.43
C ASP A 75 -25.52 -2.22 3.26
N GLU A 76 -24.30 -2.63 2.89
CA GLU A 76 -23.51 -3.58 3.73
C GLU A 76 -22.01 -3.37 3.49
N ASN A 77 -21.18 -3.32 4.54
CA ASN A 77 -19.73 -3.13 4.49
C ASN A 77 -19.04 -4.48 4.14
N PRO A 78 -18.78 -4.81 2.85
CA PRO A 78 -18.41 -6.18 2.43
C PRO A 78 -16.95 -6.51 2.78
N LEU A 79 -16.17 -5.48 3.10
CA LEU A 79 -14.74 -5.55 3.42
C LEU A 79 -14.48 -5.49 4.94
N GLY A 80 -15.52 -5.35 5.77
CA GLY A 80 -15.40 -5.42 7.23
C GLY A 80 -14.60 -4.29 7.89
N PHE A 81 -14.36 -3.19 7.17
CA PHE A 81 -13.64 -2.03 7.69
C PHE A 81 -14.56 -1.17 8.55
N ASP A 82 -14.86 -1.58 9.77
CA ASP A 82 -15.62 -0.77 10.72
C ASP A 82 -14.82 -0.54 12.02
N SER A 83 -13.81 0.30 11.90
CA SER A 83 -13.06 0.86 13.02
C SER A 83 -13.29 2.37 13.08
N ASP A 84 -13.80 2.83 14.22
CA ASP A 84 -13.66 4.21 14.65
C ASP A 84 -12.18 4.41 15.06
N LEU A 85 -11.33 4.82 14.10
CA LEU A 85 -9.96 5.24 14.45
C LEU A 85 -10.10 6.49 15.31
N LYS A 86 -9.75 6.39 16.60
CA LYS A 86 -9.77 7.52 17.53
C LYS A 86 -8.57 8.44 17.25
N LEU A 87 -8.70 9.27 16.22
CA LEU A 87 -7.67 10.19 15.75
C LEU A 87 -7.17 11.22 16.79
N LYS A 88 -7.86 11.41 17.92
CA LYS A 88 -7.55 12.48 18.89
C LYS A 88 -6.58 12.07 20.01
N GLU A 89 -6.35 10.77 20.21
CA GLU A 89 -5.55 10.27 21.32
C GLU A 89 -4.13 9.84 20.93
N TYR A 90 -3.88 9.67 19.63
CA TYR A 90 -2.63 9.13 19.09
C TYR A 90 -1.91 10.16 18.19
N SER A 91 -0.59 10.07 18.11
CA SER A 91 0.18 10.75 17.07
C SER A 91 -0.23 10.27 15.68
N GLU A 92 0.09 11.04 14.64
CA GLU A 92 -0.22 10.67 13.25
C GLU A 92 0.41 9.32 12.87
N ILE A 93 1.63 9.08 13.37
CA ILE A 93 2.40 7.86 13.14
C ILE A 93 1.78 6.68 13.88
N GLU A 94 1.45 6.82 15.16
CA GLU A 94 0.73 5.77 15.91
C GLU A 94 -0.62 5.45 15.25
N THR A 95 -1.34 6.47 14.79
CA THR A 95 -2.60 6.30 14.06
C THR A 95 -2.37 5.53 12.76
N PHE A 96 -1.28 5.84 12.04
CA PHE A 96 -0.93 5.16 10.80
C PHE A 96 -0.57 3.70 11.05
N ASN A 97 0.25 3.41 12.06
CA ASN A 97 0.63 2.04 12.44
C ASN A 97 -0.59 1.21 12.85
N LEU A 98 -1.54 1.79 13.59
CA LEU A 98 -2.82 1.13 13.89
C LEU A 98 -3.63 0.79 12.63
N ALA A 99 -3.57 1.65 11.59
CA ALA A 99 -4.25 1.38 10.32
C ALA A 99 -3.56 0.26 9.52
N LEU A 100 -2.23 0.16 9.58
CA LEU A 100 -1.51 -0.98 9.01
C LEU A 100 -1.85 -2.28 9.76
N GLU A 101 -1.81 -2.28 11.09
CA GLU A 101 -2.18 -3.46 11.91
C GLU A 101 -3.62 -3.92 11.61
N GLU A 102 -4.57 -2.99 11.46
CA GLU A 102 -5.94 -3.32 11.07
C GLU A 102 -6.00 -3.96 9.67
N THR A 103 -5.15 -3.52 8.75
CA THR A 103 -5.04 -4.09 7.40
C THR A 103 -4.54 -5.52 7.44
N GLU A 104 -3.50 -5.81 8.21
CA GLU A 104 -2.98 -7.16 8.41
C GLU A 104 -4.01 -8.10 9.05
N ASN A 105 -4.74 -7.60 10.05
CA ASN A 105 -5.85 -8.32 10.66
C ASN A 105 -6.97 -8.62 9.63
N THR A 106 -7.27 -7.67 8.75
CA THR A 106 -8.25 -7.83 7.67
C THR A 106 -7.78 -8.87 6.65
N LEU A 107 -6.51 -8.84 6.25
CA LEU A 107 -5.90 -9.83 5.36
C LEU A 107 -5.94 -11.23 5.99
N THR A 108 -5.64 -11.34 7.28
CA THR A 108 -5.72 -12.60 8.04
C THR A 108 -7.15 -13.13 8.09
N ALA A 109 -8.14 -12.26 8.31
CA ALA A 109 -9.55 -12.63 8.30
C ALA A 109 -10.00 -13.08 6.90
N PHE A 110 -9.56 -12.38 5.86
CA PHE A 110 -9.81 -12.72 4.46
C PHE A 110 -9.21 -14.08 4.09
N GLU A 111 -7.95 -14.35 4.45
CA GLU A 111 -7.31 -15.65 4.22
C GLU A 111 -8.08 -16.80 4.90
N LYS A 112 -8.49 -16.60 6.16
CA LYS A 112 -9.33 -17.57 6.89
C LYS A 112 -10.69 -17.78 6.23
N ARG A 113 -11.30 -16.73 5.65
CA ARG A 113 -12.56 -16.84 4.91
C ARG A 113 -12.36 -17.65 3.63
N CYS A 114 -11.36 -17.34 2.82
CA CYS A 114 -11.03 -18.08 1.59
C CYS A 114 -10.85 -19.58 1.86
N LYS A 115 -10.14 -19.94 2.92
CA LYS A 115 -9.98 -21.34 3.35
C LYS A 115 -11.30 -22.05 3.68
N LYS A 116 -12.33 -21.31 4.11
CA LYS A 116 -13.65 -21.85 4.47
C LYS A 116 -14.63 -21.88 3.28
N THR A 117 -14.63 -20.84 2.45
CA THR A 117 -15.62 -20.66 1.38
C THR A 117 -15.15 -21.21 0.03
N GLY A 118 -13.85 -21.49 -0.11
CA GLY A 118 -13.25 -21.83 -1.39
C GLY A 118 -13.04 -20.63 -2.31
N GLU A 119 -13.25 -19.40 -1.82
CA GLU A 119 -12.83 -18.19 -2.51
C GLU A 119 -11.31 -18.18 -2.72
N LEU A 120 -10.87 -17.53 -3.79
CA LEU A 120 -9.45 -17.41 -4.10
C LEU A 120 -8.80 -16.36 -3.19
N PHE A 121 -7.75 -16.77 -2.50
CA PHE A 121 -6.85 -15.86 -1.81
C PHE A 121 -5.72 -15.51 -2.79
N ASP A 122 -5.78 -14.33 -3.40
CA ASP A 122 -4.83 -13.88 -4.43
C ASP A 122 -4.28 -12.48 -4.15
N VAL A 123 -3.22 -12.15 -4.89
CA VAL A 123 -2.55 -10.84 -4.79
C VAL A 123 -3.48 -9.68 -5.15
N TRP A 124 -4.42 -9.88 -6.07
CA TRP A 124 -5.35 -8.84 -6.49
C TRP A 124 -6.24 -8.38 -5.33
N ASN A 125 -6.91 -9.33 -4.66
CA ASN A 125 -7.77 -9.03 -3.53
C ASN A 125 -6.96 -8.45 -2.36
N CYS A 126 -5.75 -8.95 -2.11
CA CYS A 126 -4.85 -8.39 -1.09
C CYS A 126 -4.44 -6.94 -1.40
N VAL A 127 -4.07 -6.63 -2.65
CA VAL A 127 -3.77 -5.26 -3.09
C VAL A 127 -4.99 -4.35 -2.94
N LEU A 128 -6.18 -4.83 -3.29
CA LEU A 128 -7.41 -4.07 -3.13
C LEU A 128 -7.72 -3.78 -1.65
N ILE A 129 -7.53 -4.75 -0.76
CA ILE A 129 -7.69 -4.57 0.70
C ILE A 129 -6.72 -3.50 1.21
N MET A 130 -5.42 -3.62 0.87
CA MET A 130 -4.40 -2.64 1.28
C MET A 130 -4.71 -1.24 0.74
N TYR A 131 -5.04 -1.13 -0.55
CA TYR A 131 -5.43 0.14 -1.17
C TYR A 131 -6.64 0.76 -0.46
N ALA A 132 -7.67 -0.04 -0.18
CA ALA A 132 -8.88 0.43 0.50
C ALA A 132 -8.58 0.95 1.91
N SER A 133 -7.71 0.27 2.66
CA SER A 133 -7.23 0.73 3.97
C SER A 133 -6.52 2.08 3.89
N LEU A 134 -5.55 2.21 2.99
CA LEU A 134 -4.78 3.46 2.82
C LEU A 134 -5.68 4.61 2.37
N ARG A 135 -6.63 4.36 1.46
CA ARG A 135 -7.62 5.38 1.05
C ARG A 135 -8.53 5.78 2.20
N LYS A 136 -8.98 4.82 3.02
CA LYS A 136 -9.79 5.11 4.20
C LYS A 136 -9.02 5.96 5.21
N TYR A 137 -7.72 5.71 5.39
CA TYR A 137 -6.86 6.55 6.21
C TYR A 137 -6.81 7.98 5.66
N CYS A 138 -6.56 8.18 4.36
CA CYS A 138 -6.57 9.50 3.72
C CYS A 138 -7.88 10.26 3.99
N ASP A 139 -9.01 9.59 3.82
CA ASP A 139 -10.33 10.19 4.03
C ASP A 139 -10.55 10.57 5.51
N LYS A 140 -10.08 9.75 6.45
CA LYS A 140 -10.16 10.02 7.90
C LYS A 140 -9.27 11.17 8.34
N THR A 141 -8.10 11.34 7.74
CA THR A 141 -7.14 12.40 8.06
C THR A 141 -7.33 13.65 7.20
N ASN A 142 -8.34 13.69 6.32
CA ASN A 142 -8.61 14.77 5.36
C ASN A 142 -7.42 15.07 4.42
N LEU A 143 -6.62 14.05 4.09
CA LEU A 143 -5.51 14.18 3.16
C LEU A 143 -5.99 14.08 1.70
N ASN A 144 -5.41 14.92 0.84
CA ASN A 144 -5.76 14.94 -0.58
C ASN A 144 -5.06 13.78 -1.32
N TYR A 145 -5.81 12.72 -1.58
CA TYR A 145 -5.32 11.55 -2.32
C TYR A 145 -4.73 11.88 -3.70
N ILE A 146 -5.29 12.87 -4.41
CA ILE A 146 -4.82 13.23 -5.75
C ILE A 146 -3.41 13.84 -5.67
N GLU A 147 -3.18 14.71 -4.69
CA GLU A 147 -1.86 15.30 -4.44
C GLU A 147 -0.87 14.23 -3.98
N LEU A 148 -1.28 13.35 -3.08
CA LEU A 148 -0.47 12.22 -2.60
C LEU A 148 0.04 11.34 -3.75
N ILE A 149 -0.85 10.93 -4.67
CA ILE A 149 -0.45 10.11 -5.82
C ILE A 149 0.44 10.90 -6.78
N ALA A 150 0.19 12.19 -6.98
CA ALA A 150 1.07 13.02 -7.80
C ALA A 150 2.50 13.07 -7.23
N ASP A 151 2.64 13.16 -5.90
CA ASP A 151 3.93 13.13 -5.22
C ASP A 151 4.62 11.77 -5.36
N VAL A 152 3.89 10.65 -5.22
CA VAL A 152 4.43 9.30 -5.46
C VAL A 152 4.94 9.15 -6.89
N VAL A 153 4.18 9.60 -7.89
CA VAL A 153 4.59 9.55 -9.30
C VAL A 153 5.84 10.41 -9.55
N LYS A 154 5.91 11.58 -8.93
CA LYS A 154 7.05 12.49 -9.01
C LYS A 154 8.30 11.87 -8.37
N LEU A 155 8.16 11.26 -7.19
CA LEU A 155 9.25 10.55 -6.49
C LEU A 155 9.83 9.45 -7.39
N GLN A 156 8.98 8.59 -7.94
CA GLN A 156 9.40 7.51 -8.84
C GLN A 156 10.10 8.04 -10.10
N SER A 157 9.56 9.10 -10.69
CA SER A 157 10.17 9.74 -11.87
C SER A 157 11.56 10.32 -11.57
N ASN A 158 11.79 10.83 -10.36
CA ASN A 158 13.08 11.36 -9.94
C ASN A 158 14.11 10.24 -9.74
N LEU A 159 13.73 9.17 -9.04
CA LEU A 159 14.58 8.00 -8.84
C LEU A 159 14.97 7.34 -10.17
N GLU A 160 14.08 7.31 -11.15
CA GLU A 160 14.40 6.83 -12.51
C GLU A 160 15.41 7.73 -13.24
N LYS A 161 15.38 9.04 -13.01
CA LYS A 161 16.35 9.98 -13.61
C LYS A 161 17.72 9.82 -12.98
N GLU A 162 17.79 9.67 -11.66
CA GLU A 162 19.04 9.47 -10.91
C GLU A 162 19.74 8.19 -11.36
N LYS A 163 19.01 7.07 -11.45
CA LYS A 163 19.54 5.80 -12.00
C LYS A 163 20.11 5.96 -13.41
N LYS A 164 19.52 6.82 -14.25
CA LYS A 164 20.01 7.09 -15.62
C LYS A 164 21.26 7.97 -15.66
N VAL A 165 21.51 8.77 -14.62
CA VAL A 165 22.72 9.60 -14.50
C VAL A 165 23.88 8.72 -14.03
N GLU A 166 23.68 7.92 -12.97
CA GLU A 166 24.71 7.01 -12.43
C GLU A 166 25.21 5.99 -13.47
N THR A 167 24.31 5.47 -14.31
CA THR A 167 24.66 4.54 -15.41
C THR A 167 25.38 5.20 -16.58
N LYS A 168 25.27 6.53 -16.77
CA LYS A 168 26.04 7.25 -17.80
C LYS A 168 27.46 7.57 -17.33
N ASP A 169 27.60 7.95 -16.07
CA ASP A 169 28.91 8.30 -15.49
C ASP A 169 29.83 7.07 -15.40
N THR A 170 29.28 5.89 -15.14
CA THR A 170 30.03 4.61 -15.17
C THR A 170 30.44 4.16 -16.58
N ASN A 171 29.68 4.52 -17.63
CA ASN A 171 30.01 4.14 -19.01
C ASN A 171 31.00 5.08 -19.71
N THR A 172 31.34 6.21 -19.09
CA THR A 172 32.30 7.20 -19.66
C THR A 172 33.74 6.97 -19.15
N LEU A 173 33.94 5.96 -18.29
CA LEU A 173 35.23 5.60 -17.69
C LEU A 173 35.87 4.34 -18.30
N ASN A 174 35.31 3.78 -19.39
CA ASN A 174 35.86 2.62 -20.12
C ASN A 174 36.39 3.00 -21.50
#